data_AF-A0A1I0HQD7-F1
#
_entry.id   AF-A0A1I0HQD7-F1
#
_cell.length_a   1.000
_cell.length_b   1.000
_cell.length_c   1.000
_cell.angle_alpha   90.00
_cell.angle_beta   90.00
_cell.angle_gamma   90.00
#
_symmetry.space_group_name_H-M   'P 1'
#
loop_
_entity.id
_entity.type
_entity.pdbx_description
1 polymer ?
#
loop_
_entity_poly.entity_id
_entity_poly.type
_entity_poly.pdbx_seq_one_letter_code
_entity_poly.pdbx_strand_id
1 'polypeptide(L)'
;MNSRKVVGLFFKTLVIGGLTGLITSFFVFSKEYQNFLSPLDIMELVGLIIFSIGLGLVFSVVSQTGFFAYLFVNRLGLGLFRTFWPTVQVLLIAFVVFDLVYFPYQATKGDVNILWYIAMALVLLGYGWVIAWIKAKETNKRAFIPALFFMVVITTVEWVPGLRTEGTDYAWLMIIPLLACNTYQLLILHRLQQDSSKNENSTANNTVKA
;
A
#
# COMPACT_ATOMS: atom_id res chain seq x y z
N MET A 1 1.81 -21.80 0.66
CA MET A 1 2.68 -20.93 1.49
C MET A 1 2.53 -21.38 2.93
N ASN A 2 3.62 -21.65 3.65
CA ASN A 2 3.58 -22.09 5.06
C ASN A 2 3.38 -20.87 6.00
N SER A 3 2.71 -21.07 7.14
CA SER A 3 2.46 -20.08 8.21
C SER A 3 3.69 -19.25 8.57
N ARG A 4 4.89 -19.84 8.63
CA ARG A 4 6.14 -19.10 8.92
C ARG A 4 6.42 -17.96 7.93
N LYS A 5 6.08 -18.13 6.65
CA LYS A 5 6.26 -17.10 5.62
C LYS A 5 5.19 -16.01 5.68
N VAL A 6 3.95 -16.38 6.03
CA VAL A 6 2.86 -15.41 6.25
C VAL A 6 3.22 -14.49 7.41
N VAL A 7 3.67 -15.07 8.53
CA VAL A 7 4.12 -14.32 9.69
C VAL A 7 5.34 -13.46 9.34
N GLY A 8 6.30 -13.99 8.58
CA GLY A 8 7.44 -13.21 8.10
C GLY A 8 7.06 -12.02 7.22
N LEU A 9 6.09 -12.20 6.32
CA LEU A 9 5.53 -11.12 5.49
C LEU A 9 4.88 -10.03 6.37
N PHE A 10 4.08 -10.46 7.35
CA PHE A 10 3.41 -9.58 8.31
C PHE A 10 4.43 -8.70 9.04
N PHE A 11 5.40 -9.30 9.73
CA PHE A 11 6.38 -8.55 10.52
C PHE A 11 7.24 -7.61 9.67
N LYS A 12 7.66 -8.03 8.47
CA LYS A 12 8.43 -7.16 7.58
C LYS A 12 7.61 -5.98 7.10
N THR A 13 6.34 -6.19 6.77
CA THR A 13 5.44 -5.10 6.40
C THR A 13 5.23 -4.14 7.58
N LEU A 14 5.10 -4.68 8.79
CA LEU A 14 4.95 -3.89 10.02
C LEU A 14 6.16 -2.96 10.24
N VAL A 15 7.37 -3.50 10.11
CA VAL A 15 8.62 -2.73 10.19
C VAL A 15 8.69 -1.66 9.11
N ILE A 16 8.33 -1.99 7.86
CA ILE A 16 8.29 -1.01 6.76
C ILE A 16 7.30 0.11 7.07
N GLY A 17 6.10 -0.21 7.56
CA GLY A 17 5.10 0.80 7.93
C GLY A 17 5.56 1.70 9.07
N GLY A 18 6.11 1.14 10.14
CA GLY A 18 6.66 1.92 11.25
C GLY A 18 7.80 2.84 10.83
N LEU A 19 8.74 2.35 10.01
CA LEU A 19 9.86 3.15 9.49
C LEU A 19 9.38 4.25 8.54
N THR A 20 8.49 3.93 7.61
CA THR A 20 7.97 4.92 6.66
C THR A 20 7.06 5.93 7.34
N GLY A 21 6.29 5.54 8.35
CA GLY A 21 5.51 6.46 9.20
C GLY A 21 6.40 7.46 9.92
N LEU A 22 7.48 6.98 10.53
CA LEU A 22 8.48 7.85 11.16
C LEU A 22 9.20 8.77 10.15
N ILE A 23 9.56 8.26 8.97
CA ILE A 23 10.19 9.11 7.95
C ILE A 23 9.21 10.20 7.50
N THR A 24 7.94 9.85 7.30
CA THR A 24 6.90 10.78 6.84
C THR A 24 6.62 11.85 7.89
N SER A 25 6.64 11.51 9.17
CA SER A 25 6.38 12.46 10.24
C SER A 25 7.38 13.62 10.28
N PHE A 26 8.64 13.42 9.89
CA PHE A 26 9.61 14.53 9.82
C PHE A 26 9.22 15.61 8.80
N PHE A 27 8.48 15.24 7.76
CA PHE A 27 8.00 16.19 6.76
C PHE A 27 6.68 16.83 7.18
N VAL A 28 5.77 16.04 7.76
CA VAL A 28 4.44 16.52 8.17
C VAL A 28 4.52 17.34 9.47
N PHE A 29 5.16 16.79 10.50
CA PHE A 29 5.32 17.44 11.81
C PHE A 29 6.63 18.21 11.94
N SER A 30 7.11 18.80 10.83
CA SER A 30 8.42 19.46 10.79
C SER A 30 8.53 20.61 11.80
N LYS A 31 7.43 21.34 12.04
CA LYS A 31 7.38 22.46 12.98
C LYS A 31 7.43 21.98 14.42
N GLU A 32 6.72 20.91 14.74
CA GLU A 32 6.70 20.26 16.04
C GLU A 32 8.08 19.73 16.39
N TYR A 33 8.76 19.06 15.45
CA TYR A 33 10.15 18.66 15.62
C TYR A 33 11.07 19.86 15.91
N GLN A 34 10.92 20.99 15.20
CA GLN A 34 11.71 22.20 15.46
C GLN A 34 11.43 22.78 16.85
N ASN A 35 10.16 22.85 17.24
CA ASN A 35 9.75 23.38 18.55
C ASN A 35 10.31 22.55 19.71
N PHE A 36 10.34 21.22 19.58
CA PHE A 36 10.88 20.32 20.61
C PHE A 36 12.41 20.23 20.60
N LEU A 37 13.08 20.75 19.57
CA LEU A 37 14.53 20.85 19.51
C LEU A 37 15.06 22.19 20.08
N SER A 38 14.21 23.20 20.26
CA SER A 38 14.61 24.54 20.68
C SER A 38 13.52 25.28 21.49
N PRO A 39 13.51 25.16 22.83
CA PRO A 39 14.44 24.42 23.70
C PRO A 39 14.27 22.90 23.58
N LEU A 40 15.33 22.15 23.90
CA LEU A 40 15.34 20.69 23.74
C LEU A 40 14.44 20.02 24.78
N ASP A 41 13.29 19.50 24.33
CA ASP A 41 12.33 18.71 25.10
C ASP A 41 12.40 17.24 24.66
N ILE A 42 13.16 16.45 25.42
CA ILE A 42 13.38 15.02 25.12
C ILE A 42 12.07 14.23 25.21
N MET A 43 11.19 14.59 26.16
CA MET A 43 9.97 13.83 26.43
C MET A 43 9.02 13.94 25.24
N GLU A 44 8.77 15.16 24.77
CA GLU A 44 7.91 15.41 23.62
C GLU A 44 8.51 14.86 22.32
N LEU A 45 9.83 14.97 22.14
CA LEU A 45 10.51 14.41 20.97
C LEU A 45 10.36 12.88 20.90
N VAL A 46 10.60 12.18 22.00
CA VAL A 46 10.42 10.72 22.08
C VAL A 46 8.95 10.34 21.91
N GLY A 47 8.03 11.10 22.51
CA GLY A 47 6.59 10.94 22.34
C GLY A 47 6.16 11.03 20.88
N LEU A 48 6.63 12.05 20.16
CA LEU A 48 6.35 12.25 18.74
C LEU A 48 6.90 11.12 17.87
N ILE A 49 8.11 10.63 18.16
CA ILE A 49 8.72 9.49 17.46
C ILE A 49 7.89 8.21 17.68
N ILE A 50 7.54 7.90 18.94
CA ILE A 50 6.74 6.72 19.28
C ILE A 50 5.36 6.81 18.62
N PHE A 51 4.73 7.98 18.67
CA PHE A 51 3.43 8.21 18.03
C PHE A 51 3.51 8.01 16.51
N SER A 52 4.54 8.54 15.86
CA SER A 52 4.75 8.43 14.42
C SER A 52 4.99 7.00 13.96
N ILE A 53 5.80 6.25 14.73
CA ILE A 53 5.97 4.81 14.52
C ILE A 53 4.62 4.12 14.71
N GLY A 54 3.90 4.41 15.79
CA GLY A 54 2.57 3.85 16.09
C GLY A 54 1.57 4.03 14.95
N LEU A 55 1.49 5.23 14.38
CA LEU A 55 0.66 5.51 13.19
C LEU A 55 1.11 4.65 11.99
N GLY A 56 2.42 4.60 11.71
CA GLY A 56 2.98 3.75 10.67
C GLY A 56 2.64 2.26 10.85
N LEU A 57 2.68 1.75 12.09
CA LEU A 57 2.27 0.39 12.42
C LEU A 57 0.78 0.17 12.14
N VAL A 58 -0.10 1.11 12.54
CA VAL A 58 -1.54 1.02 12.26
C VAL A 58 -1.81 0.97 10.77
N PHE A 59 -1.20 1.86 9.98
CA PHE A 59 -1.37 1.87 8.52
C PHE A 59 -0.80 0.61 7.86
N SER A 60 0.26 0.02 8.42
CA SER A 60 0.77 -1.27 7.94
C SER A 60 -0.25 -2.40 8.11
N VAL A 61 -1.01 -2.40 9.22
CA VAL A 61 -2.06 -3.40 9.48
C VAL A 61 -3.22 -3.19 8.53
N VAL A 62 -3.63 -1.93 8.30
CA VAL A 62 -4.66 -1.58 7.29
C VAL A 62 -4.25 -2.11 5.91
N SER A 63 -3.03 -1.84 5.47
CA SER A 63 -2.44 -2.34 4.23
C SER A 63 -2.43 -3.88 4.16
N GLN A 64 -2.09 -4.57 5.24
CA GLN A 64 -2.16 -6.04 5.29
C GLN A 64 -3.57 -6.58 5.13
N THR A 65 -4.54 -6.00 5.83
CA THR A 65 -5.93 -6.39 5.70
C THR A 65 -6.42 -6.17 4.27
N GLY A 66 -6.12 -5.02 3.66
CA GLY A 66 -6.50 -4.75 2.27
C GLY A 66 -5.79 -5.65 1.27
N PHE A 67 -4.51 -5.99 1.48
CA PHE A 67 -3.79 -6.96 0.64
C PHE A 67 -4.43 -8.35 0.67
N PHE A 68 -4.75 -8.88 1.84
CA PHE A 68 -5.41 -10.20 1.93
C PHE A 68 -6.84 -10.15 1.41
N ALA A 69 -7.58 -9.08 1.68
CA ALA A 69 -8.90 -8.86 1.10
C ALA A 69 -8.83 -8.83 -0.43
N TYR A 70 -7.82 -8.17 -1.01
CA TYR A 70 -7.61 -8.15 -2.44
C TYR A 70 -7.31 -9.54 -3.02
N LEU A 71 -6.44 -10.34 -2.40
CA LEU A 71 -6.17 -11.71 -2.86
C LEU A 71 -7.45 -12.54 -2.90
N PHE A 72 -8.32 -12.37 -1.90
CA PHE A 72 -9.62 -13.01 -1.84
C PHE A 72 -10.57 -12.49 -2.94
N VAL A 73 -10.74 -11.18 -3.08
CA VAL A 73 -11.57 -10.55 -4.10
C VAL A 73 -11.11 -10.93 -5.50
N ASN A 74 -9.81 -10.96 -5.76
CA ASN A 74 -9.28 -11.35 -7.06
C ASN A 74 -9.59 -12.82 -7.38
N ARG A 75 -9.53 -13.71 -6.38
CA ARG A 75 -9.91 -15.12 -6.55
C ARG A 75 -11.42 -15.27 -6.81
N LEU A 76 -12.25 -14.54 -6.06
CA LEU A 76 -13.70 -14.52 -6.29
C LEU A 76 -14.07 -13.94 -7.66
N GLY A 77 -13.43 -12.84 -8.04
CA GLY A 77 -13.65 -12.16 -9.32
C GLY A 77 -13.32 -13.05 -10.52
N LEU A 78 -12.22 -13.80 -10.46
CA LEU A 78 -11.92 -14.83 -11.46
C LEU A 78 -12.95 -15.96 -11.48
N GLY A 79 -13.52 -16.34 -10.33
CA GLY A 79 -14.59 -17.34 -10.26
C GLY A 79 -15.90 -16.86 -10.90
N LEU A 80 -16.28 -15.60 -10.66
CA LEU A 80 -17.54 -15.01 -11.13
C LEU A 80 -17.46 -14.54 -12.59
N PHE A 81 -16.44 -13.74 -12.93
CA PHE A 81 -16.32 -13.09 -14.24
C PHE A 81 -15.38 -13.83 -15.20
N ARG A 82 -14.65 -14.84 -14.73
CA ARG A 82 -13.72 -15.65 -15.54
C ARG A 82 -12.75 -14.77 -16.33
N THR A 83 -12.76 -14.86 -17.66
CA THR A 83 -11.89 -14.10 -18.56
C THR A 83 -12.22 -12.61 -18.64
N PHE A 84 -13.42 -12.18 -18.22
CA PHE A 84 -13.83 -10.77 -18.19
C PHE A 84 -13.34 -10.02 -16.95
N TRP A 85 -12.81 -10.72 -15.94
CA TRP A 85 -12.37 -10.11 -14.70
C TRP A 85 -11.36 -8.95 -14.87
N PRO A 86 -10.33 -9.05 -15.75
CA PRO A 86 -9.41 -7.93 -15.97
C PRO A 86 -10.11 -6.68 -16.51
N THR A 87 -11.14 -6.83 -17.34
CA THR A 87 -11.92 -5.70 -17.87
C THR A 87 -12.67 -4.98 -16.75
N VAL A 88 -13.26 -5.73 -15.82
CA VAL A 88 -13.92 -5.17 -14.62
C VAL A 88 -12.91 -4.40 -13.77
N GLN A 89 -11.70 -4.93 -13.58
CA GLN A 89 -10.64 -4.22 -12.85
C GLN A 89 -10.26 -2.89 -13.50
N VAL A 90 -10.12 -2.83 -14.83
CA VAL A 90 -9.82 -1.58 -15.55
C VAL A 90 -10.95 -0.55 -15.37
N LEU A 91 -12.21 -0.98 -15.45
CA LEU A 91 -13.35 -0.10 -15.21
C LEU A 91 -13.34 0.47 -13.78
N LEU A 92 -13.06 -0.37 -12.78
CA LEU A 92 -12.96 0.06 -11.39
C LEU A 92 -11.76 1.00 -11.14
N ILE A 93 -10.63 0.78 -11.82
CA ILE A 93 -9.49 1.73 -11.78
C ILE A 93 -9.93 3.09 -12.32
N ALA A 94 -10.59 3.13 -13.48
CA ALA A 94 -11.06 4.38 -14.07
C ALA A 94 -12.06 5.10 -13.15
N PHE A 95 -12.97 4.36 -12.54
CA PHE A 95 -13.93 4.88 -11.57
C PHE A 95 -13.24 5.50 -10.34
N VAL A 96 -12.28 4.79 -9.74
CA VAL A 96 -11.55 5.30 -8.56
C VAL A 96 -10.70 6.53 -8.88
N VAL A 97 -10.04 6.56 -10.05
CA VAL A 97 -9.27 7.73 -10.48
C VAL A 97 -10.18 8.94 -10.66
N PHE A 98 -11.38 8.75 -11.22
CA PHE A 98 -12.40 9.81 -11.28
C PHE A 98 -12.84 10.24 -9.87
N ASP A 99 -13.15 9.30 -8.98
CA ASP A 99 -13.59 9.58 -7.61
C ASP A 99 -12.58 10.41 -6.81
N LEU A 100 -11.29 10.10 -6.96
CA LEU A 100 -10.19 10.84 -6.32
C LEU A 100 -10.09 12.31 -6.78
N VAL A 101 -10.66 12.64 -7.94
CA VAL A 101 -10.72 14.02 -8.43
C VAL A 101 -12.05 14.66 -8.04
N TYR A 102 -13.15 13.99 -8.34
CA TYR A 102 -14.49 14.54 -8.23
C TYR A 102 -14.90 14.81 -6.78
N PHE A 103 -14.77 13.83 -5.88
CA PHE A 103 -15.26 14.00 -4.51
C PHE A 103 -14.46 15.04 -3.72
N PRO A 104 -13.10 15.03 -3.73
CA PRO A 104 -12.33 16.06 -3.03
C PRO A 104 -12.57 17.47 -3.56
N TYR A 105 -12.71 17.64 -4.88
CA TYR A 105 -13.01 18.94 -5.49
C TYR A 105 -14.39 19.48 -5.07
N GLN A 106 -15.40 18.62 -5.02
CA GLN A 106 -16.73 19.02 -4.55
C GLN A 106 -16.75 19.34 -3.05
N ALA A 107 -15.93 18.64 -2.25
CA ALA A 107 -15.83 18.88 -0.81
C ALA A 107 -15.24 20.26 -0.47
N THR A 108 -14.32 20.76 -1.29
CA THR A 108 -13.72 22.11 -1.13
C THR A 108 -14.53 23.22 -1.77
N LYS A 109 -15.71 22.94 -2.35
CA LYS A 109 -16.59 23.93 -3.00
C LYS A 109 -15.87 24.82 -4.03
N GLY A 110 -14.77 24.33 -4.61
CA GLY A 110 -13.95 25.08 -5.57
C GLY A 110 -12.86 25.99 -4.97
N ASP A 111 -12.64 25.97 -3.65
CA ASP A 111 -11.57 26.76 -3.00
C ASP A 111 -10.16 26.33 -3.45
N VAL A 112 -10.01 25.06 -3.85
CA VAL A 112 -8.76 24.50 -4.36
C VAL A 112 -8.93 24.19 -5.85
N ASN A 113 -7.93 24.60 -6.65
CA ASN A 113 -7.92 24.34 -8.08
C ASN A 113 -7.96 22.83 -8.38
N ILE A 114 -8.88 22.41 -9.25
CA ILE A 114 -9.09 21.02 -9.68
C ILE A 114 -7.80 20.32 -10.15
N LEU A 115 -6.85 21.09 -10.70
CA LEU A 115 -5.56 20.60 -11.16
C LEU A 115 -4.76 19.87 -10.07
N TRP A 116 -4.90 20.28 -8.79
CA TRP A 116 -4.21 19.60 -7.69
C TRP A 116 -4.76 18.20 -7.43
N TYR A 117 -6.06 18.01 -7.52
CA TYR A 117 -6.68 16.69 -7.38
C TYR A 117 -6.38 15.80 -8.57
N ILE A 118 -6.37 16.36 -9.80
CA ILE A 118 -5.94 15.64 -11.00
C ILE A 118 -4.48 15.20 -10.85
N ALA A 119 -3.59 16.10 -10.41
CA ALA A 119 -2.19 15.78 -10.19
C ALA A 119 -2.02 14.66 -9.15
N MET A 120 -2.72 14.72 -8.02
CA MET A 120 -2.72 13.68 -6.99
C MET A 120 -3.14 12.31 -7.56
N ALA A 121 -4.26 12.27 -8.28
CA ALA A 121 -4.77 11.03 -8.89
C ALA A 121 -3.79 10.47 -9.94
N LEU A 122 -3.17 11.33 -10.76
CA LEU A 122 -2.18 10.94 -11.75
C LEU A 122 -0.87 10.44 -11.11
N VAL A 123 -0.43 11.04 -10.01
CA VAL A 123 0.74 10.57 -9.25
C VAL A 123 0.50 9.17 -8.70
N LEU A 124 -0.67 8.93 -8.08
CA LEU A 124 -1.04 7.60 -7.58
C LEU A 124 -1.12 6.57 -8.72
N LEU A 125 -1.79 6.92 -9.82
CA LEU A 125 -1.93 6.07 -11.00
C LEU A 125 -0.56 5.76 -11.64
N GLY A 126 0.29 6.77 -11.77
CA GLY A 126 1.64 6.64 -12.33
C GLY A 126 2.54 5.77 -11.46
N TYR A 127 2.51 5.97 -10.13
CA TYR A 127 3.22 5.11 -9.19
C TYR A 127 2.73 3.66 -9.29
N GLY A 128 1.41 3.45 -9.24
CA GLY A 128 0.80 2.12 -9.39
C GLY A 128 1.15 1.45 -10.72
N TRP A 129 1.23 2.22 -11.81
CA TRP A 129 1.66 1.74 -13.13
C TRP A 129 3.09 1.21 -13.11
N VAL A 130 4.03 1.95 -12.52
CA VAL A 130 5.43 1.53 -12.38
C VAL A 130 5.53 0.23 -11.59
N ILE A 131 4.88 0.14 -10.43
CA ILE A 131 4.90 -1.06 -9.59
C ILE A 131 4.25 -2.26 -10.29
N ALA A 132 3.13 -2.03 -11.00
CA ALA A 132 2.47 -3.07 -11.79
C ALA A 132 3.35 -3.57 -12.94
N TRP A 133 4.09 -2.68 -13.59
CA TRP A 133 5.05 -3.03 -14.63
C TRP A 133 6.20 -3.88 -14.07
N ILE A 134 6.79 -3.49 -12.93
CA ILE A 134 7.81 -4.28 -12.23
C ILE A 134 7.27 -5.67 -11.92
N LYS A 135 6.07 -5.75 -11.33
CA LYS A 135 5.42 -7.03 -11.01
C LYS A 135 5.23 -7.91 -12.23
N ALA A 136 4.74 -7.34 -13.34
CA ALA A 136 4.51 -8.08 -14.58
C ALA A 136 5.82 -8.58 -15.21
N LYS A 137 6.90 -7.80 -15.09
CA LYS A 137 8.24 -8.17 -15.55
C LYS A 137 8.85 -9.32 -14.73
N GLU A 138 8.65 -9.32 -13.42
CA GLU A 138 9.18 -10.37 -12.52
C GLU A 138 8.36 -11.66 -12.53
N THR A 139 7.11 -11.62 -13.03
CA THR A 139 6.19 -12.78 -12.99
C THR A 139 5.65 -13.15 -14.36
N ASN A 140 4.61 -12.46 -14.82
CA ASN A 140 4.02 -12.66 -16.14
C ASN A 140 3.21 -11.42 -16.55
N LYS A 141 3.01 -11.23 -17.87
CA LYS A 141 2.28 -10.07 -18.40
C LYS A 141 0.83 -9.96 -17.90
N ARG A 142 0.18 -11.09 -17.57
CA ARG A 142 -1.20 -11.10 -17.07
C ARG A 142 -1.32 -10.58 -15.64
N ALA A 143 -0.21 -10.45 -14.92
CA ALA A 143 -0.18 -9.88 -13.56
C ALA A 143 -0.27 -8.34 -13.55
N PHE A 144 -0.15 -7.66 -14.70
CA PHE A 144 -0.15 -6.20 -14.77
C PHE A 144 -1.46 -5.58 -14.28
N ILE A 145 -2.60 -5.95 -14.88
CA ILE A 145 -3.91 -5.36 -14.53
C ILE A 145 -4.27 -5.64 -13.05
N PRO A 146 -4.13 -6.88 -12.53
CA PRO A 146 -4.37 -7.15 -11.12
C PRO A 146 -3.45 -6.34 -10.20
N ALA A 147 -2.17 -6.18 -10.56
CA ALA A 147 -1.23 -5.38 -9.78
C ALA A 147 -1.59 -3.88 -9.77
N LEU A 148 -1.97 -3.33 -10.92
CA LEU A 148 -2.40 -1.94 -11.04
C LEU A 148 -3.69 -1.70 -10.25
N PHE A 149 -4.64 -2.63 -10.32
CA PHE A 149 -5.87 -2.58 -9.55
C PHE A 149 -5.59 -2.52 -8.04
N PHE A 150 -4.69 -3.38 -7.54
CA PHE A 150 -4.32 -3.36 -6.13
C PHE A 150 -3.69 -2.01 -5.72
N MET A 151 -2.71 -1.54 -6.49
CA MET A 151 -1.99 -0.30 -6.16
C MET A 151 -2.84 0.97 -6.27
N VAL A 152 -3.91 0.96 -7.07
CA VAL A 152 -4.79 2.12 -7.25
C VAL A 152 -6.06 1.97 -6.42
N VAL A 153 -6.87 0.95 -6.71
CA VAL A 153 -8.20 0.79 -6.11
C VAL A 153 -8.10 0.45 -4.64
N ILE A 154 -7.32 -0.58 -4.29
CA ILE A 154 -7.26 -1.06 -2.90
C ILE A 154 -6.52 -0.05 -2.02
N THR A 155 -5.39 0.51 -2.48
CA THR A 155 -4.72 1.60 -1.77
C THR A 155 -5.64 2.81 -1.57
N THR A 156 -6.46 3.18 -2.56
CA THR A 156 -7.39 4.31 -2.39
C THR A 156 -8.45 4.00 -1.33
N VAL A 157 -9.01 2.78 -1.34
CA VAL A 157 -9.98 2.35 -0.33
C VAL A 157 -9.36 2.39 1.07
N GLU A 158 -8.12 1.92 1.21
CA GLU A 158 -7.36 2.00 2.46
C GLU A 158 -7.11 3.45 2.89
N TRP A 159 -6.91 4.36 1.93
CA TRP A 159 -6.59 5.77 2.17
C TRP A 159 -7.81 6.66 2.46
N VAL A 160 -9.04 6.14 2.29
CA VAL A 160 -10.28 6.90 2.55
C VAL A 160 -10.31 7.61 3.92
N PRO A 161 -9.90 6.99 5.05
CA PRO A 161 -9.84 7.69 6.33
C PRO A 161 -8.93 8.91 6.29
N GLY A 162 -7.77 8.78 5.64
CA GLY A 162 -6.81 9.85 5.36
C GLY A 162 -7.44 11.05 4.66
N LEU A 163 -8.24 10.77 3.63
CA LEU A 163 -8.90 11.77 2.79
C LEU A 163 -10.12 12.45 3.44
N ARG A 164 -10.67 11.86 4.51
CA ARG A 164 -11.87 12.37 5.20
C ARG A 164 -11.56 13.22 6.42
N THR A 165 -10.30 13.27 6.83
CA THR A 165 -9.88 14.05 7.99
C THR A 165 -9.66 15.51 7.56
N GLU A 166 -9.90 16.46 8.46
CA GLU A 166 -9.65 17.87 8.16
C GLU A 166 -8.15 18.13 7.98
N GLY A 167 -7.81 18.99 7.01
CA GLY A 167 -6.44 19.27 6.62
C GLY A 167 -5.81 18.18 5.72
N THR A 168 -4.57 18.40 5.31
CA THR A 168 -3.84 17.49 4.39
C THR A 168 -2.86 16.57 5.10
N ASP A 169 -2.51 16.88 6.35
CA ASP A 169 -1.41 16.25 7.07
C ASP A 169 -1.67 14.76 7.30
N TYR A 170 -2.89 14.43 7.73
CA TYR A 170 -3.27 13.03 7.95
C TYR A 170 -3.33 12.23 6.65
N ALA A 171 -3.74 12.86 5.54
CA ALA A 171 -3.71 12.23 4.22
C ALA A 171 -2.26 11.86 3.82
N TRP A 172 -1.30 12.75 4.05
CA TRP A 172 0.12 12.50 3.78
C TRP A 172 0.72 11.45 4.71
N LEU A 173 0.43 11.52 6.01
CA LEU A 173 0.88 10.52 7.00
C LEU A 173 0.43 9.11 6.66
N MET A 174 -0.73 8.97 6.01
CA MET A 174 -1.31 7.68 5.68
C MET A 174 -0.84 7.14 4.33
N ILE A 175 -0.82 7.96 3.27
CA ILE A 175 -0.56 7.45 1.91
C ILE A 175 0.87 6.92 1.74
N ILE A 176 1.86 7.54 2.38
CA ILE A 176 3.28 7.15 2.22
C ILE A 176 3.54 5.76 2.82
N PRO A 177 3.14 5.46 4.08
CA PRO A 177 3.25 4.10 4.61
C PRO A 177 2.42 3.08 3.84
N LEU A 178 1.19 3.43 3.43
CA LEU A 178 0.35 2.52 2.63
C LEU A 178 1.03 2.12 1.32
N LEU A 179 1.55 3.10 0.56
CA LEU A 179 2.26 2.82 -0.69
C LEU A 179 3.50 1.95 -0.48
N ALA A 180 4.27 2.22 0.57
CA ALA A 180 5.45 1.42 0.90
C ALA A 180 5.08 -0.02 1.26
N CYS A 181 4.09 -0.22 2.13
CA CYS A 181 3.62 -1.52 2.56
C CYS A 181 2.99 -2.31 1.40
N ASN A 182 2.08 -1.71 0.64
CA ASN A 182 1.42 -2.37 -0.51
C ASN A 182 2.41 -2.75 -1.58
N THR A 183 3.37 -1.87 -1.90
CA THR A 183 4.44 -2.17 -2.86
C THR A 183 5.26 -3.37 -2.41
N TYR A 184 5.69 -3.38 -1.14
CA TYR A 184 6.44 -4.48 -0.59
C TYR A 184 5.67 -5.81 -0.68
N GLN A 185 4.43 -5.84 -0.22
CA GLN A 185 3.60 -7.04 -0.21
C GLN A 185 3.35 -7.58 -1.62
N LEU A 186 3.00 -6.70 -2.57
CA LEU A 186 2.72 -7.06 -3.94
C LEU A 186 3.95 -7.67 -4.63
N LEU A 187 5.12 -7.06 -4.44
CA LEU A 187 6.35 -7.51 -5.09
C LEU A 187 6.95 -8.74 -4.40
N ILE A 188 6.89 -8.88 -3.08
CA ILE A 188 7.56 -10.00 -2.40
C ILE A 188 6.79 -11.34 -2.52
N LEU A 189 5.46 -11.30 -2.67
CA LEU A 189 4.61 -12.51 -2.57
C LEU A 189 5.04 -13.64 -3.52
N HIS A 190 5.36 -13.32 -4.77
CA HIS A 190 5.73 -14.34 -5.76
C HIS A 190 7.09 -14.99 -5.47
N ARG A 191 8.03 -14.24 -4.90
CA ARG A 191 9.36 -14.75 -4.51
C ARG A 191 9.22 -15.74 -3.35
N LEU A 192 8.39 -15.40 -2.35
CA LEU A 192 8.08 -16.29 -1.24
C LEU A 192 7.44 -17.61 -1.69
N GLN A 193 6.65 -17.60 -2.77
CA GLN A 193 6.05 -18.79 -3.35
C GLN A 193 7.07 -19.66 -4.11
N GLN A 194 7.92 -19.05 -4.94
CA GLN A 194 8.97 -19.77 -5.67
C GLN A 194 9.96 -20.48 -4.73
N ASP A 195 10.39 -19.81 -3.66
CA ASP A 195 11.28 -20.41 -2.65
C ASP A 195 10.66 -21.63 -1.95
N SER A 196 9.32 -21.65 -1.83
CA SER A 196 8.62 -22.79 -1.22
C SER A 196 8.67 -24.00 -2.15
N SER A 197 8.37 -23.82 -3.42
CA SER A 197 8.40 -24.90 -4.41
C SER A 197 9.80 -25.49 -4.59
N LYS A 198 10.85 -24.66 -4.53
CA LYS A 198 12.23 -25.13 -4.63
C LYS A 198 12.66 -26.00 -3.45
N ASN A 199 12.34 -25.58 -2.22
CA ASN A 199 12.69 -26.34 -1.01
C ASN A 199 11.94 -27.68 -0.93
N GLU A 200 10.64 -27.71 -1.28
CA GLU A 200 9.85 -28.95 -1.31
C GLU A 200 10.43 -29.97 -2.30
N ASN A 201 10.82 -29.52 -3.50
CA ASN A 201 11.44 -30.39 -4.51
C ASN A 201 12.84 -30.90 -4.07
N SER A 202 13.63 -30.09 -3.38
CA SER A 202 14.94 -30.53 -2.85
C SER A 202 14.80 -31.54 -1.72
N THR A 203 13.81 -31.40 -0.83
CA THR A 203 13.55 -32.38 0.23
C THR A 203 13.02 -33.69 -0.33
N ALA A 204 12.10 -33.65 -1.31
CA ALA A 204 11.57 -34.84 -1.97
C ALA A 204 12.65 -35.63 -2.74
N ASN A 205 13.59 -34.96 -3.39
CA ASN A 205 14.70 -35.64 -4.08
C ASN A 205 15.71 -36.29 -3.13
N ASN A 206 15.82 -35.80 -1.88
CA ASN A 206 16.71 -36.39 -0.88
C ASN A 206 16.08 -37.60 -0.18
N THR A 207 14.75 -37.66 -0.05
CA THR A 207 14.06 -38.82 0.53
C THR A 207 13.92 -40.00 -0.43
N VAL A 208 13.95 -39.78 -1.75
CA VAL A 208 13.93 -40.86 -2.75
C VAL A 208 15.31 -41.51 -2.95
N LYS A 209 16.38 -40.86 -2.49
CA LYS A 209 17.77 -41.35 -2.59
C LYS A 209 18.28 -42.08 -1.33
N ALA A 210 17.45 -42.17 -0.29
CA ALA A 210 17.73 -42.89 0.96
C ALA A 210 16.90 -44.18 1.00
#